data_AF-A0A2A6CL77-F1
#
_entry.id   AF-A0A2A6CL77-F1
#
_cell.length_a   1.000
_cell.length_b   1.000
_cell.length_c   1.000
_cell.angle_alpha   90.00
_cell.angle_beta   90.00
_cell.angle_gamma   90.00
#
_symmetry.space_group_name_H-M   'P 1'
#
loop_
_entity.id
_entity.type
_entity.pdbx_description
1 polymer ?
#
loop_
_entity_poly.entity_id
_entity_poly.type
_entity_poly.pdbx_seq_one_letter_code
_entity_poly.pdbx_strand_id
1 'polypeptide(L)'
;MRLLGLLLFCLAVSVSASSIPEKFFGRFKIDRSENFDEFLSAKGVGFITRQLIKLASVTKVFAKGEAEGTYVYENLSSKKDVKYTFKLGEQFTAEGLDSTQHEITFDVKGDEVTEHHKRVGNPDVSPETYHYTISEDNSELIMTMTNNGITCKRFLKRE
;
A
#
# COMPACT_ATOMS: atom_id res chain seq x y z
N MET A 1 40.61 -44.26 18.65
CA MET A 1 40.29 -43.13 17.76
C MET A 1 38.80 -43.15 17.47
N ARG A 2 38.01 -42.30 18.15
CA ARG A 2 36.57 -42.15 17.90
C ARG A 2 36.37 -40.99 16.93
N LEU A 3 35.88 -41.29 15.72
CA LEU A 3 35.47 -40.28 14.74
C LEU A 3 34.08 -39.75 15.17
N LEU A 4 34.03 -38.50 15.61
CA LEU A 4 32.78 -37.83 15.98
C LEU A 4 32.22 -37.16 14.71
N GLY A 5 31.12 -37.71 14.18
CA GLY A 5 30.41 -37.13 13.04
C GLY A 5 29.62 -35.90 13.47
N LEU A 6 29.91 -34.75 12.86
CA LEU A 6 29.14 -33.52 13.06
C LEU A 6 27.96 -33.54 12.09
N LEU A 7 26.77 -33.92 12.58
CA LEU A 7 25.52 -33.76 11.85
C LEU A 7 25.13 -32.27 11.88
N LEU A 8 25.34 -31.59 10.75
CA LEU A 8 24.88 -30.22 10.53
C LEU A 8 23.36 -30.27 10.33
N PHE A 9 22.60 -29.98 11.37
CA PHE A 9 21.15 -29.85 11.29
C PHE A 9 20.81 -28.47 10.70
N CYS A 10 20.72 -28.37 9.37
CA CYS A 10 20.17 -27.18 8.73
C CYS A 10 18.68 -27.10 9.07
N LEU A 11 18.34 -26.24 10.02
CA LEU A 11 16.96 -25.87 10.31
C LEU A 11 16.42 -25.12 9.08
N ALA A 12 15.65 -25.80 8.24
CA ALA A 12 14.89 -25.14 7.19
C ALA A 12 13.84 -24.26 7.86
N VAL A 13 14.08 -22.95 7.93
CA VAL A 13 13.06 -21.98 8.29
C VAL A 13 12.04 -21.99 7.15
N SER A 14 10.89 -22.61 7.39
CA SER A 14 9.74 -22.49 6.50
C SER A 14 9.29 -21.03 6.53
N VAL A 15 9.65 -20.26 5.50
CA VAL A 15 8.99 -18.98 5.23
C VAL A 15 7.54 -19.32 4.90
N SER A 16 6.65 -19.18 5.88
CA SER A 16 5.21 -19.15 5.59
C SER A 16 5.00 -18.03 4.59
N ALA A 17 4.53 -18.36 3.39
CA ALA A 17 4.23 -17.37 2.37
C ALA A 17 3.11 -16.46 2.92
N SER A 18 3.45 -15.23 3.28
CA SER A 18 2.47 -14.21 3.64
C SER A 18 1.52 -13.99 2.46
N SER A 19 0.21 -14.00 2.71
CA SER A 19 -0.81 -13.74 1.71
C SER A 19 -1.68 -12.56 2.15
N ILE A 20 -2.24 -11.82 1.18
CA ILE A 20 -3.21 -10.76 1.50
C ILE A 20 -4.45 -11.41 2.15
N PRO A 21 -4.86 -11.00 3.36
CA PRO A 21 -6.05 -11.54 4.00
C PRO A 21 -7.31 -11.32 3.16
N GLU A 22 -8.21 -12.30 3.12
CA GLU A 22 -9.40 -12.26 2.24
C GLU A 22 -10.26 -11.01 2.41
N LYS A 23 -10.31 -10.46 3.64
CA LYS A 23 -11.02 -9.21 3.96
C LYS A 23 -10.54 -8.00 3.15
N PHE A 24 -9.34 -8.01 2.58
CA PHE A 24 -8.88 -6.91 1.74
C PHE A 24 -9.43 -6.98 0.32
N PHE A 25 -9.89 -8.13 -0.18
CA PHE A 25 -10.39 -8.21 -1.54
C PHE A 25 -11.74 -7.49 -1.68
N GLY A 26 -11.88 -6.74 -2.77
CA GLY A 26 -13.07 -5.94 -3.05
C GLY A 26 -12.73 -4.52 -3.48
N ARG A 27 -13.79 -3.70 -3.57
CA ARG A 27 -13.73 -2.30 -3.98
C ARG A 27 -14.03 -1.41 -2.78
N PHE A 28 -13.26 -0.33 -2.62
CA PHE A 28 -13.36 0.57 -1.49
C PHE A 28 -13.31 2.01 -1.96
N LYS A 29 -14.39 2.77 -1.76
CA LYS A 29 -14.53 4.14 -2.19
C LYS A 29 -14.34 5.11 -1.04
N ILE A 30 -13.55 6.16 -1.26
CA ILE A 30 -13.29 7.20 -0.26
C ILE A 30 -14.60 7.80 0.28
N ASP A 31 -14.71 7.82 1.61
CA ASP A 31 -15.88 8.35 2.33
C ASP A 31 -15.48 9.58 3.15
N ARG A 32 -14.49 9.42 4.04
CA ARG A 32 -14.02 10.52 4.91
C ARG A 32 -12.52 10.46 5.14
N SER A 33 -11.96 11.51 5.72
CA SER A 33 -10.54 11.56 6.08
C SER A 33 -10.32 12.43 7.31
N GLU A 34 -9.35 12.05 8.13
CA GLU A 34 -8.88 12.75 9.32
C GLU A 34 -7.49 13.34 9.05
N ASN A 35 -7.27 14.59 9.47
CA ASN A 35 -6.00 15.33 9.36
C ASN A 35 -5.40 15.42 7.94
N PHE A 36 -6.23 15.26 6.90
CA PHE A 36 -5.73 15.17 5.53
C PHE A 36 -5.24 16.51 4.97
N ASP A 37 -5.87 17.63 5.36
CA ASP A 37 -5.43 18.97 4.92
C ASP A 37 -4.08 19.32 5.55
N GLU A 38 -3.95 19.06 6.85
CA GLU A 38 -2.73 19.27 7.65
C GLU A 38 -1.59 18.40 7.12
N PHE A 39 -1.87 17.12 6.84
CA PHE A 39 -0.91 16.20 6.23
C PHE A 39 -0.42 16.70 4.87
N LEU A 40 -1.33 17.09 3.98
CA LEU A 40 -0.96 17.63 2.67
C LEU A 40 -0.17 18.95 2.81
N SER A 41 -0.52 19.79 3.78
CA SER A 41 0.19 21.04 4.06
C SER A 41 1.61 20.76 4.57
N ALA A 42 1.78 19.78 5.47
CA ALA A 42 3.08 19.35 5.99
C ALA A 42 3.98 18.74 4.89
N LYS A 43 3.39 18.18 3.84
CA LYS A 43 4.07 17.77 2.60
C LYS A 43 4.41 18.92 1.65
N GLY A 44 4.08 20.17 2.00
CA GLY A 44 4.34 21.35 1.18
C GLY A 44 3.34 21.57 0.04
N VAL A 45 2.19 20.87 0.03
CA VAL A 45 1.18 21.06 -1.02
C VAL A 45 0.43 22.38 -0.81
N GLY A 46 0.40 23.23 -1.83
CA GLY A 46 -0.25 24.55 -1.80
C GLY A 46 -1.77 24.47 -1.58
N PHE A 47 -2.35 25.47 -0.91
CA PHE A 47 -3.74 25.48 -0.41
C PHE A 47 -4.80 25.11 -1.46
N ILE A 48 -4.75 25.73 -2.65
CA ILE A 48 -5.72 25.48 -3.73
C ILE A 48 -5.65 24.02 -4.18
N THR A 49 -4.44 23.50 -4.40
CA THR A 49 -4.21 22.10 -4.79
C THR A 49 -4.73 21.13 -3.73
N ARG A 50 -4.58 21.45 -2.43
CA ARG A 50 -5.14 20.62 -1.36
C ARG A 50 -6.67 20.52 -1.43
N GLN A 51 -7.37 21.63 -1.69
CA GLN A 51 -8.83 21.60 -1.81
C GLN A 51 -9.28 20.74 -2.99
N LEU A 52 -8.58 20.81 -4.14
CA LEU A 52 -8.87 19.96 -5.30
C LEU A 52 -8.62 18.47 -5.00
N ILE A 53 -7.53 18.13 -4.32
CA ILE A 53 -7.22 16.75 -3.93
C ILE A 53 -8.28 16.19 -2.96
N LYS A 54 -8.81 17.02 -2.05
CA LYS A 54 -9.87 16.62 -1.11
C LYS A 54 -11.19 16.32 -1.80
N LEU A 55 -11.49 17.01 -2.90
CA LEU A 55 -12.70 16.79 -3.70
C LEU A 55 -12.59 15.62 -4.68
N ALA A 56 -11.38 15.14 -4.94
CA ALA A 56 -11.17 14.02 -5.85
C ALA A 56 -11.75 12.72 -5.27
N SER A 57 -12.61 12.07 -6.06
CA SER A 57 -13.06 10.72 -5.75
C SER A 57 -11.91 9.73 -5.97
N VAL A 58 -11.75 8.79 -5.04
CA VAL A 58 -10.77 7.71 -5.12
C VAL A 58 -11.46 6.40 -4.74
N THR A 59 -11.32 5.38 -5.57
CA THR A 59 -11.72 4.01 -5.29
C THR A 59 -10.51 3.10 -5.41
N LYS A 60 -10.21 2.34 -4.36
CA LYS A 60 -9.15 1.33 -4.35
C LYS A 60 -9.78 -0.05 -4.55
N VAL A 61 -9.12 -0.89 -5.33
CA VAL A 61 -9.54 -2.27 -5.57
C VAL A 61 -8.37 -3.18 -5.28
N PHE A 62 -8.60 -4.20 -4.46
CA PHE A 62 -7.67 -5.31 -4.28
C PHE A 62 -8.33 -6.59 -4.79
N ALA A 63 -7.60 -7.37 -5.58
CA ALA A 63 -8.08 -8.64 -6.12
C ALA A 63 -6.94 -9.66 -6.20
N LYS A 64 -7.32 -10.94 -6.29
CA LYS A 64 -6.38 -12.02 -6.66
C LYS A 64 -6.01 -11.88 -8.14
N GLY A 65 -4.75 -12.11 -8.46
CA GLY A 65 -4.29 -12.18 -9.84
C GLY A 65 -4.64 -13.51 -10.50
N GLU A 66 -4.45 -13.59 -11.81
CA GLU A 66 -4.73 -14.80 -12.60
C GLU A 66 -3.73 -15.93 -12.31
N ALA A 67 -2.48 -15.57 -11.99
CA ALA A 67 -1.43 -16.52 -11.64
C ALA A 67 -1.34 -16.70 -10.12
N GLU A 68 -1.02 -17.92 -9.68
CA GLU A 68 -0.83 -18.23 -8.27
C GLU A 68 0.23 -17.31 -7.62
N GLY A 69 -0.09 -16.79 -6.44
CA GLY A 69 0.77 -15.86 -5.70
C GLY A 69 0.81 -14.43 -6.26
N THR A 70 0.04 -14.12 -7.31
CA THR A 70 -0.09 -12.76 -7.85
C THR A 70 -1.36 -12.08 -7.36
N TYR A 71 -1.32 -10.75 -7.32
CA TYR A 71 -2.40 -9.88 -6.89
C TYR A 71 -2.60 -8.75 -7.89
N VAL A 72 -3.80 -8.19 -7.91
CA VAL A 72 -4.13 -7.00 -8.69
C VAL A 72 -4.54 -5.89 -7.73
N TYR A 73 -3.98 -4.71 -7.95
CA TYR A 73 -4.38 -3.49 -7.28
C TYR A 73 -4.79 -2.44 -8.31
N GLU A 74 -5.91 -1.77 -8.08
CA GLU A 74 -6.36 -0.64 -8.88
C GLU A 74 -6.60 0.57 -7.98
N ASN A 75 -6.20 1.74 -8.45
CA ASN A 75 -6.52 3.00 -7.83
C ASN A 75 -7.21 3.87 -8.87
N LEU A 76 -8.53 3.93 -8.77
CA LEU A 76 -9.42 4.62 -9.68
C LEU A 76 -9.70 6.01 -9.13
N SER A 77 -9.57 7.05 -9.95
CA SER A 77 -9.84 8.42 -9.53
C SER A 77 -10.54 9.24 -10.59
N SER A 78 -11.06 10.40 -10.21
CA SER A 78 -11.67 11.33 -11.17
C SER A 78 -10.68 11.93 -12.18
N LYS A 79 -9.36 11.76 -11.97
CA LYS A 79 -8.32 12.34 -12.83
C LYS A 79 -7.61 11.28 -13.67
N LYS A 80 -7.16 10.21 -13.03
CA LYS A 80 -6.36 9.14 -13.63
C LYS A 80 -6.50 7.86 -12.84
N ASP A 81 -6.56 6.75 -13.55
CA ASP A 81 -6.55 5.42 -12.97
C ASP A 81 -5.16 4.79 -13.13
N VAL A 82 -4.80 3.94 -12.17
CA VAL A 82 -3.63 3.06 -12.27
C VAL A 82 -4.04 1.63 -11.89
N LYS A 83 -3.38 0.66 -12.52
CA LYS A 83 -3.56 -0.76 -12.25
C LYS A 83 -2.21 -1.45 -12.20
N TYR A 84 -1.99 -2.25 -11.17
CA TYR A 84 -0.77 -3.01 -10.94
C TYR A 84 -1.10 -4.50 -10.79
N THR A 85 -0.27 -5.34 -11.40
CA THR A 85 -0.20 -6.77 -11.09
C THR A 85 1.12 -7.02 -10.39
N PHE A 86 1.09 -7.60 -9.19
CA PHE A 86 2.26 -7.69 -8.32
C PHE A 86 2.30 -8.99 -7.53
N LYS A 87 3.45 -9.25 -6.91
CA LYS A 87 3.65 -10.27 -5.88
C LYS A 87 4.10 -9.59 -4.58
N LEU A 88 3.76 -10.18 -3.45
CA LEU A 88 4.13 -9.61 -2.14
C LEU A 88 5.65 -9.68 -1.95
N GLY A 89 6.23 -8.58 -1.44
CA GLY A 89 7.66 -8.44 -1.19
C GLY A 89 8.52 -8.20 -2.44
N GLU A 90 7.93 -8.29 -3.65
CA GLU A 90 8.66 -8.05 -4.90
C GLU A 90 8.50 -6.59 -5.35
N GLN A 91 9.63 -5.89 -5.51
CA GLN A 91 9.65 -4.54 -6.03
C GLN A 91 9.40 -4.52 -7.55
N PHE A 92 8.59 -3.59 -8.03
CA PHE A 92 8.37 -3.34 -9.45
C PHE A 92 8.35 -1.84 -9.75
N THR A 93 8.55 -1.48 -11.02
CA THR A 93 8.46 -0.08 -11.46
C THR A 93 7.15 0.15 -12.22
N ALA A 94 6.39 1.17 -11.84
CA ALA A 94 5.17 1.55 -12.53
C ALA A 94 4.87 3.05 -12.36
N GLU A 95 3.98 3.57 -13.20
CA GLU A 95 3.52 4.96 -13.09
C GLU A 95 2.59 5.14 -11.89
N GLY A 96 2.83 6.19 -11.10
CA GLY A 96 1.96 6.63 -10.01
C GLY A 96 0.79 7.52 -10.47
N LEU A 97 -0.08 7.91 -9.53
CA LEU A 97 -1.18 8.87 -9.80
C LEU A 97 -0.71 10.29 -10.15
N ASP A 98 0.54 10.64 -9.83
CA ASP A 98 1.16 11.91 -10.18
C ASP A 98 1.82 11.90 -11.57
N SER A 99 1.62 10.81 -12.32
CA SER A 99 2.19 10.57 -13.64
C SER A 99 3.72 10.44 -13.69
N THR A 100 4.36 10.16 -12.56
CA THR A 100 5.81 9.87 -12.49
C THR A 100 6.07 8.38 -12.28
N GLN A 101 7.27 7.90 -12.62
CA GLN A 101 7.66 6.50 -12.41
C GLN A 101 8.05 6.27 -10.94
N HIS A 102 7.50 5.22 -10.33
CA HIS A 102 7.75 4.84 -8.95
C HIS A 102 8.31 3.42 -8.90
N GLU A 103 9.27 3.20 -8.03
CA GLU A 103 9.59 1.89 -7.45
C GLU A 103 8.52 1.58 -6.39
N ILE A 104 7.74 0.53 -6.59
CA ILE A 104 6.58 0.15 -5.77
C ILE A 104 6.81 -1.22 -5.14
N THR A 105 6.39 -1.40 -3.90
CA THR A 105 6.38 -2.73 -3.24
C THR A 105 5.17 -2.85 -2.35
N PHE A 106 4.41 -3.94 -2.51
CA PHE A 106 3.34 -4.32 -1.61
C PHE A 106 3.82 -5.44 -0.69
N ASP A 107 3.44 -5.40 0.58
CA ASP A 107 3.81 -6.41 1.57
C ASP A 107 2.69 -6.59 2.61
N VAL A 108 2.77 -7.66 3.40
CA VAL A 108 1.82 -7.98 4.49
C VAL A 108 2.58 -8.16 5.80
N LYS A 109 2.16 -7.44 6.83
CA LYS A 109 2.70 -7.55 8.19
C LYS A 109 1.56 -7.79 9.17
N GLY A 110 1.38 -9.06 9.56
CA GLY A 110 0.23 -9.47 10.36
C GLY A 110 -1.06 -9.22 9.60
N ASP A 111 -1.89 -8.31 10.11
CA ASP A 111 -3.22 -7.98 9.59
C ASP A 111 -3.26 -6.69 8.75
N GLU A 112 -2.08 -6.15 8.43
CA GLU A 112 -1.90 -4.92 7.66
C GLU A 112 -1.27 -5.22 6.29
N VAL A 113 -1.79 -4.58 5.24
CA VAL A 113 -1.15 -4.51 3.92
C VAL A 113 -0.42 -3.18 3.82
N THR A 114 0.83 -3.19 3.37
CA THR A 114 1.60 -1.96 3.11
C THR A 114 1.84 -1.76 1.62
N GLU A 115 1.77 -0.53 1.15
CA GLU A 115 2.15 -0.10 -0.21
C GLU A 115 3.24 0.97 -0.09
N HIS A 116 4.45 0.64 -0.52
CA HIS A 116 5.60 1.53 -0.48
C HIS A 116 5.89 2.10 -1.86
N HIS A 117 6.12 3.41 -1.93
CA HIS A 117 6.49 4.11 -3.16
C HIS A 117 7.76 4.92 -2.97
N LYS A 118 8.65 4.81 -3.95
CA LYS A 118 9.81 5.70 -4.11
C LYS A 118 9.85 6.24 -5.53
N ARG A 119 9.85 7.56 -5.67
CA ARG A 119 9.88 8.21 -7.00
C ARG A 119 11.23 7.95 -7.68
N VAL A 120 11.19 7.49 -8.92
CA VAL A 120 12.39 7.26 -9.75
C VAL A 120 12.94 8.62 -10.20
N GLY A 121 14.25 8.80 -10.07
CA GLY A 121 14.94 10.01 -10.54
C GLY A 121 14.72 11.26 -9.70
N ASN A 122 14.10 11.15 -8.51
CA ASN A 122 13.86 12.28 -7.62
C ASN A 122 14.19 11.93 -6.16
N PRO A 123 15.48 11.74 -5.82
CA PRO A 123 15.92 11.18 -4.54
C PRO A 123 15.64 12.10 -3.34
N ASP A 124 15.44 13.40 -3.58
CA ASP A 124 15.14 14.39 -2.53
C ASP A 124 13.70 14.27 -2.01
N VAL A 125 12.83 13.56 -2.73
CA VAL A 125 11.47 13.30 -2.30
C VAL A 125 11.45 12.02 -1.47
N SER A 126 11.19 12.16 -0.18
CA SER A 126 11.08 11.04 0.75
C SER A 126 10.10 9.97 0.24
N PRO A 127 10.45 8.68 0.36
CA PRO A 127 9.52 7.59 0.07
C PRO A 127 8.22 7.72 0.87
N GLU A 128 7.14 7.23 0.30
CA GLU A 128 5.81 7.26 0.90
C GLU A 128 5.38 5.82 1.19
N THR A 129 4.81 5.58 2.37
CA THR A 129 4.23 4.27 2.71
C THR A 129 2.79 4.45 3.12
N TYR A 130 1.90 3.69 2.49
CA TYR A 130 0.51 3.60 2.85
C TYR A 130 0.29 2.32 3.62
N HIS A 131 -0.39 2.44 4.76
CA HIS A 131 -0.70 1.33 5.65
C HIS A 131 -2.20 1.07 5.58
N TYR A 132 -2.60 -0.13 5.23
CA TYR A 132 -4.00 -0.50 5.05
C TYR A 132 -4.43 -1.52 6.09
N THR A 133 -5.52 -1.21 6.77
CA THR A 133 -6.24 -2.15 7.63
C THR A 133 -7.71 -2.19 7.24
N ILE A 134 -8.41 -3.25 7.63
CA ILE A 134 -9.86 -3.38 7.47
C ILE A 134 -10.51 -3.19 8.84
N SER A 135 -11.61 -2.44 8.91
CA SER A 135 -12.40 -2.25 10.13
C SER A 135 -12.92 -3.60 10.67
N GLU A 136 -13.22 -3.66 11.97
CA GLU A 136 -13.63 -4.91 12.64
C GLU A 136 -14.90 -5.53 12.04
N ASP A 137 -15.82 -4.70 11.55
CA ASP A 137 -17.06 -5.10 10.88
C ASP A 137 -16.89 -5.36 9.37
N ASN A 138 -15.66 -5.27 8.86
CA ASN A 138 -15.28 -5.37 7.45
C ASN A 138 -15.91 -4.33 6.51
N SER A 139 -16.51 -3.26 7.03
CA SER A 139 -17.20 -2.25 6.22
C SER A 139 -16.28 -1.19 5.61
N GLU A 140 -15.08 -1.00 6.15
CA GLU A 140 -14.15 0.05 5.72
C GLU A 140 -12.72 -0.48 5.53
N LEU A 141 -12.06 0.03 4.49
CA LEU A 141 -10.61 0.03 4.35
C LEU A 141 -10.06 1.35 4.91
N ILE A 142 -9.16 1.25 5.88
CA ILE A 142 -8.53 2.40 6.53
C ILE A 142 -7.11 2.52 6.02
N MET A 143 -6.82 3.59 5.29
CA MET A 143 -5.49 3.94 4.83
C MET A 143 -4.85 4.96 5.77
N THR A 144 -3.74 4.61 6.40
CA THR A 144 -2.95 5.47 7.28
C THR A 144 -1.66 5.89 6.60
N MET A 145 -1.32 7.17 6.70
CA MET A 145 -0.11 7.76 6.13
C MET A 145 0.52 8.72 7.14
N THR A 146 1.84 8.72 7.26
CA THR A 146 2.55 9.63 8.18
C THR A 146 3.65 10.37 7.44
N ASN A 147 3.72 11.69 7.62
CA ASN A 147 4.79 12.52 7.09
C ASN A 147 5.08 13.65 8.09
N ASN A 148 6.37 13.90 8.38
CA ASN A 148 6.80 14.95 9.30
C ASN A 148 6.06 14.95 10.66
N GLY A 149 5.79 13.75 11.21
CA GLY A 149 5.07 13.57 12.48
C GLY A 149 3.56 13.78 12.42
N ILE A 150 3.00 14.14 11.25
CA ILE A 150 1.57 14.27 11.03
C ILE A 150 1.04 12.97 10.44
N THR A 151 0.12 12.33 11.16
CA THR A 151 -0.60 11.13 10.69
C THR A 151 -1.98 11.52 10.17
N CYS A 152 -2.28 11.07 8.96
CA CYS A 152 -3.59 11.15 8.33
C CYS A 152 -4.19 9.75 8.20
N LYS A 153 -5.50 9.66 8.40
CA LYS A 153 -6.29 8.46 8.09
C LYS A 153 -7.31 8.79 7.01
N ARG A 154 -7.45 7.89 6.04
CA ARG A 154 -8.49 7.95 5.00
C ARG A 154 -9.35 6.70 5.12
N PHE A 155 -10.65 6.87 5.23
CA PHE A 155 -11.61 5.80 5.42
C PHE A 155 -12.36 5.60 4.11
N LEU A 156 -12.23 4.41 3.53
CA LEU A 156 -12.86 4.04 2.28
C LEU A 156 -13.93 2.97 2.57
N LYS A 157 -15.19 3.27 2.26
CA LYS A 157 -16.30 2.32 2.42
C LYS A 157 -16.21 1.23 1.38
N ARG A 158 -16.44 -0.02 1.80
CA ARG A 158 -16.61 -1.15 0.90
C ARG A 158 -17.85 -0.95 0.03
N GLU A 159 -17.71 -1.19 -1.28
CA GLU A 159 -18.81 -1.25 -2.27
C GLU A 159 -19.32 -2.68 -2.46
#